data_AF-A0AAX3WWK7-F1
#
_entry.id   AF-A0AAX3WWK7-F1
#
_cell.length_a   1.000
_cell.length_b   1.000
_cell.length_c   1.000
_cell.angle_alpha   90.00
_cell.angle_beta   90.00
_cell.angle_gamma   90.00
#
_symmetry.space_group_name_H-M   'P 1'
#
loop_
_entity.id
_entity.type
_entity.pdbx_description
1 polymer ?
#
loop_
_entity_poly.entity_id
_entity_poly.type
_entity_poly.pdbx_seq_one_letter_code
_entity_poly.pdbx_strand_id
1 'polypeptide(L)'
;MKNRISKPIINTVFLFLFLVALWFLGNVSQLLSNKENTESEIGYIVMHEGIVYFIQGKDVQQSDIESFSSENAIYSNKFESVSILINESKLSMKGIKSGDEVRIWYSEILESNPAKIKVIRIEKL
;
A
#
# COMPACT_ATOMS: atom_id res chain seq x y z
N MET A 1 11.76 58.60 -1.56
CA MET A 1 12.85 58.01 -0.73
C MET A 1 13.01 56.55 -1.12
N LYS A 2 14.20 56.14 -1.58
CA LYS A 2 14.46 54.76 -2.03
C LYS A 2 15.03 53.97 -0.85
N ASN A 3 14.20 53.13 -0.21
CA ASN A 3 14.62 52.29 0.91
C ASN A 3 15.70 51.31 0.42
N ARG A 4 16.97 51.61 0.71
CA ARG A 4 18.08 50.68 0.47
C ARG A 4 18.08 49.67 1.60
N ILE A 5 17.55 48.49 1.31
CA ILE A 5 17.62 47.34 2.23
C ILE A 5 19.09 47.05 2.48
N SER A 6 19.50 46.92 3.75
CA SER A 6 20.89 46.69 4.08
C SER A 6 21.30 45.26 3.68
N LYS A 7 22.51 45.12 3.12
CA LYS A 7 23.08 43.83 2.71
C LYS A 7 22.95 42.71 3.75
N PRO A 8 23.14 42.93 5.07
CA PRO A 8 22.94 41.87 6.06
C PRO A 8 21.50 41.37 6.13
N ILE A 9 20.49 42.24 5.96
CA ILE A 9 19.07 41.84 5.97
C ILE A 9 18.77 40.93 4.77
N ILE A 10 19.33 41.23 3.59
CA ILE A 10 19.16 40.40 2.39
C ILE A 10 19.77 39.01 2.60
N ASN A 11 20.97 38.93 3.19
CA ASN A 11 21.61 37.65 3.49
C ASN A 11 20.82 36.83 4.52
N THR A 12 20.26 37.48 5.55
CA THR A 12 19.42 36.79 6.54
C THR A 12 18.14 36.23 5.92
N VAL A 13 17.48 37.00 5.05
CA VAL A 13 16.28 36.52 4.33
C VAL A 13 16.63 35.35 3.42
N PHE A 14 17.75 35.44 2.69
CA PHE A 14 18.20 34.35 1.83
C PHE A 14 18.52 33.07 2.62
N LEU A 15 19.21 33.20 3.76
CA LEU A 15 19.51 32.08 4.64
C LEU A 15 18.23 31.44 5.18
N PHE A 16 17.25 32.25 5.59
CA PHE A 16 15.97 31.74 6.07
C PHE A 16 15.22 30.98 4.98
N LEU A 17 15.21 31.50 3.75
CA LEU A 17 14.55 30.87 2.61
C LEU A 17 15.24 29.54 2.24
N PHE A 18 16.57 29.50 2.34
CA PHE A 18 17.36 28.28 2.16
C PHE A 18 17.04 27.22 3.23
N LEU A 19 16.89 27.62 4.50
CA LEU A 19 16.50 26.72 5.59
C LEU A 19 15.08 26.16 5.40
N VAL A 20 14.12 26.98 4.95
CA VAL A 20 12.76 26.51 4.61
C VAL A 20 12.80 25.53 3.45
N ALA A 21 13.62 25.78 2.42
CA ALA A 21 13.78 24.85 1.31
C ALA A 21 14.37 23.50 1.79
N LEU A 22 15.41 23.52 2.62
CA LEU A 22 15.99 22.31 3.21
C LEU A 22 14.96 21.52 4.04
N TRP A 23 14.13 22.21 4.83
CA TRP A 23 13.05 21.57 5.58
C TRP A 23 12.02 20.91 4.65
N PHE A 24 11.64 21.57 3.56
CA PHE A 24 10.72 21.02 2.57
C PHE A 24 11.30 19.77 1.88
N LEU A 25 12.58 19.82 1.47
CA LEU A 25 13.25 18.67 0.85
C LEU A 25 13.33 17.45 1.80
N GLY A 26 13.58 17.69 3.10
CA GLY A 26 13.61 16.62 4.11
C GLY A 26 12.26 15.92 4.30
N ASN A 27 11.16 16.66 4.24
CA ASN A 27 9.81 16.06 4.31
C ASN A 27 9.49 15.22 3.05
N VAL A 28 9.92 15.69 1.87
CA VAL A 28 9.72 14.97 0.61
C VAL A 28 10.54 13.67 0.58
N SER A 29 11.79 13.69 1.07
CA SER A 29 12.63 12.48 1.11
C SER A 29 12.07 11.42 2.04
N GLN A 30 11.56 11.80 3.22
CA GLN A 30 10.89 10.87 4.13
C GLN A 30 9.63 10.25 3.52
N LEU A 31 8.85 11.03 2.78
CA LEU A 31 7.67 10.54 2.08
C LEU A 31 8.03 9.52 0.96
N LEU A 32 9.17 9.72 0.29
CA LEU A 32 9.66 8.82 -0.75
C LEU A 32 10.27 7.54 -0.17
N SER A 33 11.07 7.62 0.91
CA SER A 33 11.61 6.42 1.57
C SER A 33 10.53 5.53 2.18
N ASN A 34 9.44 6.10 2.71
CA ASN A 34 8.31 5.31 3.20
C ASN A 34 7.57 4.55 2.09
N LYS A 35 7.70 4.97 0.83
CA LYS A 35 7.20 4.19 -0.33
C LYS A 35 8.13 3.03 -0.69
N GLU A 36 9.43 3.17 -0.50
CA GLU A 36 10.41 2.12 -0.84
C GLU A 36 10.51 1.01 0.20
N ASN A 37 10.25 1.30 1.48
CA ASN A 37 10.23 0.30 2.56
C ASN A 37 8.87 -0.39 2.74
N THR A 38 7.98 -0.27 1.76
CA THR A 38 6.66 -0.91 1.84
C THR A 38 6.84 -2.40 1.60
N GLU A 39 6.62 -3.22 2.62
CA GLU A 39 6.63 -4.68 2.47
C GLU A 39 5.65 -5.09 1.38
N SER A 40 6.11 -6.01 0.52
CA SER A 40 5.33 -6.47 -0.62
C SER A 40 5.18 -7.97 -0.59
N GLU A 41 3.98 -8.44 -0.90
CA GLU A 41 3.64 -9.85 -0.89
C GLU A 41 2.96 -10.25 -2.18
N ILE A 42 3.18 -11.51 -2.58
CA ILE A 42 2.56 -12.11 -3.76
C ILE A 42 1.49 -13.09 -3.30
N GLY A 43 0.37 -13.09 -4.01
CA GLY A 43 -0.76 -13.98 -3.75
C GLY A 43 -1.88 -13.76 -4.74
N TYR A 44 -3.03 -14.36 -4.47
CA TYR A 44 -4.19 -14.35 -5.37
C TYR A 44 -5.31 -13.48 -4.81
N ILE A 45 -6.00 -12.76 -5.69
CA ILE A 45 -7.19 -12.01 -5.33
C ILE A 45 -8.42 -12.90 -5.46
N VAL A 46 -9.26 -12.89 -4.42
CA VAL A 46 -10.59 -13.51 -4.46
C VAL A 46 -11.65 -12.49 -4.07
N MET A 47 -12.61 -12.27 -4.96
CA MET A 47 -13.75 -11.37 -4.70
C MET A 47 -14.96 -12.21 -4.33
N HIS A 48 -15.40 -12.14 -3.07
CA HIS A 48 -16.52 -12.91 -2.57
C HIS A 48 -17.41 -12.04 -1.68
N GLU A 49 -18.72 -12.02 -1.95
CA GLU A 49 -19.71 -11.22 -1.20
C GLU A 49 -19.36 -9.72 -1.03
N GLY A 50 -18.66 -9.15 -2.02
CA GLY A 50 -18.23 -7.75 -1.98
C GLY A 50 -16.99 -7.49 -1.13
N ILE A 51 -16.39 -8.53 -0.55
CA ILE A 51 -15.11 -8.49 0.16
C ILE A 51 -13.99 -8.95 -0.78
N VAL A 52 -12.84 -8.28 -0.69
CA VAL A 52 -11.63 -8.66 -1.42
C VAL A 52 -10.71 -9.42 -0.47
N TYR A 53 -10.52 -10.70 -0.74
CA TYR A 53 -9.58 -11.56 -0.05
C TYR A 53 -8.26 -11.64 -0.81
N PHE A 54 -7.17 -11.70 -0.06
CA PHE A 54 -5.83 -11.99 -0.53
C PHE A 54 -5.39 -13.33 0.07
N ILE A 55 -5.02 -14.25 -0.81
CA ILE A 55 -4.73 -15.63 -0.46
C ILE A 55 -3.30 -15.97 -0.86
N GLN A 56 -2.57 -16.62 0.04
CA GLN A 56 -1.24 -17.14 -0.24
C GLN A 56 -1.20 -18.65 -0.08
N GLY A 57 -0.39 -19.30 -0.90
CA GLY A 57 -0.16 -20.74 -0.84
C GLY A 57 0.65 -21.20 -2.05
N LYS A 58 1.36 -22.32 -1.89
CA LYS A 58 2.26 -22.85 -2.91
C LYS A 58 1.53 -23.55 -4.08
N ASP A 59 0.33 -24.05 -3.83
CA ASP A 59 -0.43 -24.89 -4.78
C ASP A 59 -1.87 -24.39 -4.99
N VAL A 60 -2.08 -23.07 -4.98
CA VAL A 60 -3.41 -22.49 -5.23
C VAL A 60 -3.81 -22.72 -6.68
N GLN A 61 -4.86 -23.51 -6.89
CA GLN A 61 -5.42 -23.74 -8.21
C GLN A 61 -6.63 -22.84 -8.49
N GLN A 62 -6.93 -22.62 -9.76
CA GLN A 62 -8.11 -21.85 -10.18
C GLN A 62 -9.42 -22.42 -9.62
N SER A 63 -9.53 -23.75 -9.54
CA SER A 63 -10.67 -24.45 -8.94
C SER A 63 -10.85 -24.12 -7.45
N ASP A 64 -9.77 -23.81 -6.74
CA ASP A 64 -9.79 -23.43 -5.33
C ASP A 64 -10.37 -22.03 -5.14
N ILE A 65 -10.13 -21.15 -6.12
CA ILE A 65 -10.69 -19.80 -6.16
C ILE A 65 -12.17 -19.84 -6.56
N GLU A 66 -12.54 -20.70 -7.52
CA GLU A 66 -13.94 -20.87 -7.93
C GLU A 66 -14.82 -21.49 -6.84
N SER A 67 -14.25 -22.41 -6.06
CA SER A 67 -14.91 -23.04 -4.91
C SER A 67 -14.75 -22.26 -3.59
N PHE A 68 -14.20 -21.04 -3.66
CA PHE A 68 -13.94 -20.24 -2.48
C PHE A 68 -15.23 -19.94 -1.71
N SER A 69 -15.20 -20.26 -0.42
CA SER A 69 -16.20 -19.90 0.58
C SER A 69 -15.44 -19.34 1.76
N SER A 70 -15.87 -18.18 2.27
CA SER A 70 -15.19 -17.47 3.34
C SER A 70 -14.99 -18.35 4.58
N GLU A 71 -16.04 -19.01 5.06
CA GLU A 71 -15.96 -19.94 6.19
C GLU A 71 -14.96 -21.08 5.93
N ASN A 72 -15.11 -21.80 4.82
CA ASN A 72 -14.25 -22.95 4.53
C ASN A 72 -12.80 -22.54 4.31
N ALA A 73 -12.54 -21.43 3.61
CA ALA A 73 -11.19 -20.99 3.29
C ALA A 73 -10.41 -20.58 4.53
N ILE A 74 -11.05 -19.86 5.46
CA ILE A 74 -10.43 -19.39 6.70
C ILE A 74 -10.07 -20.56 7.64
N TYR A 75 -10.91 -21.60 7.68
CA TYR A 75 -10.72 -22.75 8.57
C TYR A 75 -10.02 -23.96 7.91
N SER A 76 -9.89 -23.96 6.59
CA SER A 76 -9.15 -25.00 5.88
C SER A 76 -7.65 -24.75 5.93
N ASN A 77 -6.84 -25.79 6.18
CA ASN A 77 -5.38 -25.74 6.03
C ASN A 77 -4.94 -25.74 4.55
N LYS A 78 -5.82 -25.31 3.64
CA LYS A 78 -5.60 -25.35 2.19
C LYS A 78 -4.74 -24.20 1.72
N PHE A 79 -4.90 -23.04 2.36
CA PHE A 79 -4.13 -21.84 2.09
C PHE A 79 -3.14 -21.61 3.23
N GLU A 80 -1.98 -21.09 2.89
CA GLU A 80 -0.97 -20.70 3.88
C GLU A 80 -1.44 -19.46 4.64
N SER A 81 -2.09 -18.54 3.95
CA SER A 81 -2.73 -17.38 4.57
C SER A 81 -3.99 -16.97 3.82
N VAL A 82 -4.94 -16.42 4.57
CA VAL A 82 -6.13 -15.75 4.07
C VAL A 82 -6.26 -14.43 4.80
N SER A 83 -6.26 -13.33 4.06
CA SER A 83 -6.40 -11.98 4.58
C SER A 83 -7.45 -11.19 3.83
N ILE A 84 -8.07 -10.22 4.49
CA ILE A 84 -8.99 -9.27 3.87
C ILE A 84 -8.20 -8.02 3.50
N LEU A 85 -8.30 -7.59 2.25
CA LEU A 85 -7.75 -6.30 1.83
C LEU A 85 -8.70 -5.19 2.25
N ILE A 86 -8.14 -4.14 2.85
CA ILE A 86 -8.86 -2.92 3.20
C ILE A 86 -8.17 -1.71 2.59
N ASN A 87 -8.96 -0.65 2.36
CA ASN A 87 -8.50 0.62 1.80
C ASN A 87 -7.99 0.50 0.34
N GLU A 88 -8.47 -0.50 -0.38
CA GLU A 88 -8.25 -0.69 -1.80
C GLU A 88 -8.98 0.40 -2.59
N SER A 89 -8.22 1.26 -3.27
CA SER A 89 -8.85 2.25 -4.14
C SER A 89 -9.44 1.56 -5.37
N LYS A 90 -10.60 2.05 -5.85
CA LYS A 90 -11.19 1.58 -7.12
C LYS A 90 -10.21 1.67 -8.30
N LEU A 91 -9.26 2.62 -8.23
CA LEU A 91 -8.20 2.78 -9.22
C LEU A 91 -7.16 1.64 -9.13
N SER A 92 -6.77 1.24 -7.92
CA SER A 92 -5.83 0.14 -7.65
C SER A 92 -6.38 -1.22 -8.05
N MET A 93 -7.71 -1.39 -7.97
CA MET A 93 -8.41 -2.63 -8.37
C MET A 93 -8.78 -2.66 -9.86
N LYS A 94 -8.47 -1.62 -10.65
CA LYS A 94 -8.90 -1.53 -12.05
C LYS A 94 -8.24 -2.63 -12.89
N GLY A 95 -9.06 -3.52 -13.45
CA GLY A 95 -8.60 -4.61 -14.31
C GLY A 95 -8.17 -5.87 -13.56
N ILE A 96 -8.21 -5.84 -12.22
CA ILE A 96 -8.00 -7.01 -11.36
C ILE A 96 -9.32 -7.77 -11.23
N LYS A 97 -9.26 -9.09 -11.36
CA LYS A 97 -10.39 -10.00 -11.22
C LYS A 97 -10.08 -11.06 -10.16
N SER A 98 -11.13 -11.69 -9.65
CA SER A 98 -10.98 -12.90 -8.84
C SER A 98 -10.22 -13.97 -9.64
N GLY A 99 -9.19 -14.56 -9.04
CA GLY A 99 -8.28 -15.50 -9.72
C GLY A 99 -6.93 -14.90 -10.09
N ASP A 100 -6.83 -13.58 -10.18
CA ASP A 100 -5.58 -12.94 -10.61
C ASP A 100 -4.50 -13.07 -9.53
N GLU A 101 -3.30 -13.48 -9.96
CA GLU A 101 -2.09 -13.36 -9.16
C GLU A 101 -1.64 -11.89 -9.16
N VAL A 102 -1.33 -11.38 -7.98
CA VAL A 102 -0.97 -9.99 -7.77
C VAL A 102 0.18 -9.86 -6.79
N ARG A 103 0.90 -8.76 -6.91
CA ARG A 103 1.75 -8.23 -5.86
C ARG A 103 1.02 -7.09 -5.15
N ILE A 104 0.93 -7.17 -3.83
CA ILE A 104 0.41 -6.09 -2.99
C ILE A 104 1.55 -5.38 -2.27
N TRP A 105 1.42 -4.08 -2.04
CA TRP A 105 2.23 -3.31 -1.10
C TRP A 105 1.30 -2.77 -0.03
N TYR A 106 1.67 -2.90 1.23
CA TYR A 106 0.81 -2.56 2.36
C TYR A 106 1.52 -1.73 3.42
N SER A 107 0.75 -0.90 4.13
CA SER A 107 1.28 -0.08 5.22
C SER A 107 1.25 -0.79 6.57
N GLU A 108 0.26 -1.65 6.77
CA GLU A 108 0.00 -2.30 8.05
C GLU A 108 -0.82 -3.58 7.85
N ILE A 109 -0.56 -4.57 8.71
CA ILE A 109 -1.39 -5.76 8.90
C ILE A 109 -2.05 -5.63 10.27
N LEU A 110 -3.38 -5.68 10.30
CA LEU A 110 -4.18 -5.64 11.52
C LEU A 110 -4.46 -7.07 11.98
N GLU A 111 -3.95 -7.41 13.17
CA GLU A 111 -4.14 -8.72 13.78
C GLU A 111 -5.63 -8.98 14.07
N SER A 112 -6.22 -9.87 13.28
CA SER A 112 -7.62 -10.31 13.36
C SER A 112 -7.76 -11.70 12.71
N ASN A 113 -8.94 -12.32 12.78
CA ASN A 113 -9.20 -13.62 12.15
C ASN A 113 -10.41 -13.52 11.19
N PRO A 114 -10.19 -13.50 9.86
CA PRO A 114 -8.90 -13.45 9.17
C PRO A 114 -8.22 -12.07 9.35
N ALA A 115 -6.91 -12.01 9.11
CA ALA A 115 -6.15 -10.76 9.23
C ALA A 115 -6.63 -9.73 8.20
N LYS A 116 -6.42 -8.44 8.48
CA LYS A 116 -6.76 -7.36 7.54
C LYS A 116 -5.51 -6.63 7.11
N ILE A 117 -5.31 -6.48 5.80
CA ILE A 117 -4.13 -5.84 5.22
C ILE A 117 -4.55 -4.49 4.63
N LYS A 118 -3.91 -3.41 5.08
CA LYS A 118 -4.16 -2.08 4.52
C LYS A 118 -3.27 -1.82 3.33
N VAL A 119 -3.88 -1.85 2.15
CA VAL A 119 -3.17 -1.84 0.89
C VAL A 119 -2.89 -0.42 0.42
N ILE A 120 -1.67 -0.20 -0.05
CA ILE A 120 -1.23 1.04 -0.70
C ILE A 120 -1.30 0.89 -2.23
N ARG A 121 -0.85 -0.25 -2.75
CA ARG A 121 -0.79 -0.54 -4.18
C ARG A 121 -1.02 -2.02 -4.46
N ILE A 122 -1.63 -2.30 -5.61
CA ILE A 122 -1.77 -3.65 -6.15
C ILE A 122 -1.28 -3.62 -7.59
N GLU A 123 -0.54 -4.64 -7.99
CA GLU A 123 -0.06 -4.85 -9.35
C GLU A 123 -0.38 -6.29 -9.76
N LYS A 124 -1.05 -6.44 -10.90
CA LYS A 124 -1.29 -7.75 -11.50
C LYS A 124 0.00 -8.29 -12.12
N LEU A 125 0.29 -9.56 -11.88
CA LEU A 125 1.43 -10.28 -12.45
C LEU A 125 1.06 -11.00 -13.74
#